data_AF-A0A8C8X7Z9-F1
#
_entry.id   AF-A0A8C8X7Z9-F1
#
_cell.length_a   1.000
_cell.length_b   1.000
_cell.length_c   1.000
_cell.angle_alpha   90.00
_cell.angle_beta   90.00
_cell.angle_gamma   90.00
#
_symmetry.space_group_name_H-M   'P 1'
#
loop_
_entity.id
_entity.type
_entity.pdbx_description
1 polymer ?
#
loop_
_entity_poly.entity_id
_entity_poly.type
_entity_poly.pdbx_seq_one_letter_code
_entity_poly.pdbx_strand_id
1 'polypeptide(L)'
;MAVRLFYYVALYLLGLMDASVSQTPRHYVSGTGKKITLECSQTMGHENMYWYRQDPGKALQLIHYSYGINTTEEVEASSGSTVSRIRKEHFPLTLESTSPSQTSLYFCASNESTVLHRHLQPA
;
A
#
# COMPACT_ATOMS: atom_id res chain seq x y z
N MET A 1 -4.67 -42.10 -9.67
CA MET A 1 -4.15 -41.02 -10.56
C MET A 1 -5.09 -39.82 -10.62
N ALA A 2 -6.37 -40.00 -10.95
CA ALA A 2 -7.33 -38.90 -11.08
C ALA A 2 -7.55 -38.09 -9.78
N VAL A 3 -7.71 -38.75 -8.62
CA VAL A 3 -7.95 -38.08 -7.32
C VAL A 3 -6.82 -37.13 -6.92
N ARG A 4 -5.57 -37.52 -7.20
CA ARG A 4 -4.40 -36.66 -6.94
C ARG A 4 -4.39 -35.46 -7.87
N LEU A 5 -4.73 -35.64 -9.13
CA LEU A 5 -4.84 -34.55 -10.11
C LEU A 5 -5.93 -33.54 -9.69
N PHE A 6 -7.10 -34.02 -9.27
CA PHE A 6 -8.18 -33.17 -8.76
C PHE A 6 -7.75 -32.40 -7.50
N TYR A 7 -6.99 -33.03 -6.60
CA TYR A 7 -6.45 -32.36 -5.42
C TYR A 7 -5.45 -31.24 -5.78
N TYR A 8 -4.54 -31.47 -6.72
CA TYR A 8 -3.61 -30.43 -7.19
C TYR A 8 -4.32 -29.29 -7.91
N VAL A 9 -5.33 -29.60 -8.72
CA VAL A 9 -6.16 -28.57 -9.39
C VAL A 9 -6.95 -27.77 -8.36
N ALA A 10 -7.56 -28.42 -7.36
CA ALA A 10 -8.27 -27.74 -6.29
C ALA A 10 -7.34 -26.83 -5.45
N LEU A 11 -6.14 -27.32 -5.10
CA LEU A 11 -5.13 -26.51 -4.41
C LEU A 11 -4.67 -25.30 -5.24
N TYR A 12 -4.49 -25.47 -6.54
CA TYR A 12 -4.12 -24.39 -7.44
C TYR A 12 -5.23 -23.32 -7.53
N LEU A 13 -6.49 -23.76 -7.63
CA LEU A 13 -7.65 -22.86 -7.68
C LEU A 13 -7.91 -22.15 -6.34
N LEU A 14 -7.73 -22.84 -5.20
CA LEU A 14 -7.83 -22.23 -3.86
C LEU A 14 -6.70 -21.21 -3.61
N GLY A 15 -5.53 -21.40 -4.21
CA GLY A 15 -4.42 -20.45 -4.17
C GLY A 15 -4.63 -19.20 -5.03
N LEU A 16 -5.65 -19.17 -5.89
CA LEU A 16 -5.95 -18.09 -6.82
C LEU A 16 -6.95 -17.06 -6.26
N MET A 17 -6.91 -16.83 -4.94
CA MET A 17 -7.69 -15.75 -4.33
C MET A 17 -6.97 -14.42 -4.60
N ASP A 18 -7.54 -13.60 -5.47
CA ASP A 18 -7.02 -12.26 -5.73
C ASP A 18 -7.23 -11.38 -4.49
N ALA A 19 -6.16 -10.75 -4.02
CA ALA A 19 -6.24 -9.85 -2.87
C ALA A 19 -6.89 -8.54 -3.35
N SER A 20 -7.90 -8.07 -2.61
CA SER A 20 -8.62 -6.85 -2.98
C SER A 20 -7.72 -5.60 -3.03
N VAL A 21 -6.60 -5.63 -2.30
CA VAL A 21 -5.47 -4.70 -2.42
C VAL A 21 -4.20 -5.52 -2.65
N SER A 22 -3.42 -5.18 -3.65
CA SER A 22 -2.15 -5.82 -3.99
C SER A 22 -1.01 -4.82 -3.91
N GLN A 23 0.17 -5.28 -3.47
CA GLN A 23 1.38 -4.49 -3.33
C GLN A 23 2.58 -5.19 -3.94
N THR A 24 3.39 -4.46 -4.70
CA THR A 24 4.60 -4.99 -5.35
C THR A 24 5.73 -3.96 -5.32
N PRO A 25 6.97 -4.34 -5.00
CA PRO A 25 7.40 -5.65 -4.50
C PRO A 25 6.95 -5.90 -3.05
N ARG A 26 6.78 -7.18 -2.67
CA ARG A 26 6.47 -7.56 -1.27
C ARG A 26 7.67 -7.41 -0.33
N HIS A 27 8.86 -7.66 -0.86
CA HIS A 27 10.12 -7.49 -0.16
C HIS A 27 11.12 -6.87 -1.13
N TYR A 28 11.89 -5.91 -0.65
CA TYR A 28 12.89 -5.26 -1.46
C TYR A 28 14.06 -4.81 -0.59
N VAL A 29 15.26 -5.14 -1.03
CA VAL A 29 16.51 -4.77 -0.35
C VAL A 29 17.36 -4.06 -1.38
N SER A 30 17.84 -2.87 -1.04
CA SER A 30 18.68 -2.06 -1.92
C SER A 30 19.70 -1.26 -1.13
N GLY A 31 20.75 -0.83 -1.81
CA GLY A 31 21.76 0.06 -1.24
C GLY A 31 21.19 1.44 -0.95
N THR A 32 21.96 2.26 -0.24
CA THR A 32 21.59 3.65 0.10
C THR A 32 21.59 4.57 -1.12
N GLY A 33 20.78 5.62 -1.10
CA GLY A 33 20.72 6.64 -2.16
C GLY A 33 19.97 6.19 -3.41
N LYS A 34 19.27 5.06 -3.37
CA LYS A 34 18.50 4.53 -4.49
C LYS A 34 17.05 4.99 -4.39
N LYS A 35 16.48 5.31 -5.54
CA LYS A 35 15.05 5.58 -5.67
C LYS A 35 14.30 4.26 -5.85
N ILE A 36 13.20 4.08 -5.13
CA ILE A 36 12.35 2.87 -5.21
C ILE A 36 10.91 3.29 -5.32
N THR A 37 10.13 2.59 -6.15
CA THR A 37 8.67 2.71 -6.17
C THR A 37 8.04 1.42 -5.69
N LEU A 38 7.15 1.54 -4.70
CA LEU A 38 6.25 0.51 -4.23
C LEU A 38 4.90 0.72 -4.93
N GLU A 39 4.52 -0.24 -5.75
CA GLU A 39 3.23 -0.25 -6.41
C GLU A 39 2.15 -0.73 -5.45
N CYS A 40 1.00 -0.05 -5.48
CA CYS A 40 -0.23 -0.52 -4.86
C CYS A 40 -1.37 -0.46 -5.85
N SER A 41 -2.15 -1.54 -5.93
CA SER A 41 -3.36 -1.61 -6.72
C SER A 41 -4.56 -2.13 -5.91
N GLN A 42 -5.77 -1.76 -6.32
CA GLN A 42 -7.02 -2.24 -5.72
C GLN A 42 -8.06 -2.59 -6.79
N THR A 43 -8.92 -3.56 -6.50
CA THR A 43 -9.98 -4.05 -7.41
C THR A 43 -11.40 -3.73 -6.91
N MET A 44 -11.52 -3.06 -5.77
CA MET A 44 -12.80 -2.77 -5.09
C MET A 44 -13.51 -1.51 -5.60
N GLY A 45 -12.88 -0.72 -6.46
CA GLY A 45 -13.42 0.56 -6.91
C GLY A 45 -13.46 1.63 -5.80
N HIS A 46 -12.63 1.48 -4.77
CA HIS A 46 -12.49 2.44 -3.67
C HIS A 46 -11.94 3.79 -4.16
N GLU A 47 -12.49 4.89 -3.63
CA GLU A 47 -11.98 6.24 -3.93
C GLU A 47 -10.68 6.49 -3.17
N ASN A 48 -10.73 6.26 -1.86
CA ASN A 48 -9.60 6.61 -1.01
C ASN A 48 -8.57 5.50 -0.97
N MET A 49 -7.31 5.89 -0.99
CA MET A 49 -6.17 5.00 -0.82
C MET A 49 -5.17 5.62 0.14
N TYR A 50 -4.46 4.76 0.86
CA TYR A 50 -3.61 5.13 1.97
C TYR A 50 -2.29 4.38 1.88
N TRP A 51 -1.21 5.06 2.26
CA TRP A 51 0.05 4.43 2.59
C TRP A 51 0.33 4.62 4.06
N TYR A 52 0.63 3.50 4.70
CA TYR A 52 1.11 3.44 6.05
C TYR A 52 2.54 2.93 6.09
N ARG A 53 3.27 3.39 7.09
CA ARG A 53 4.61 2.92 7.43
C ARG A 53 4.62 2.39 8.85
N GLN A 54 5.32 1.30 9.06
CA GLN A 54 5.59 0.75 10.39
C GLN A 54 7.10 0.53 10.54
N ASP A 55 7.71 1.32 11.42
CA ASP A 55 9.09 1.08 11.84
C ASP A 55 9.15 -0.07 12.86
N PRO A 56 10.28 -0.78 12.96
CA PRO A 56 10.48 -1.80 13.99
C PRO A 56 10.13 -1.29 15.40
N GLY A 57 9.21 -1.97 16.08
CA GLY A 57 8.78 -1.62 17.43
C GLY A 57 7.86 -0.40 17.55
N LYS A 58 7.43 0.21 16.44
CA LYS A 58 6.49 1.34 16.44
C LYS A 58 5.10 0.94 15.97
N ALA A 59 4.12 1.77 16.32
CA ALA A 59 2.77 1.68 15.78
C ALA A 59 2.75 2.01 14.28
N LEU A 60 1.66 1.61 13.62
CA LEU A 60 1.39 1.94 12.22
C LEU A 60 1.13 3.44 12.09
N GLN A 61 1.81 4.11 11.15
CA GLN A 61 1.73 5.56 10.93
C GLN A 61 1.25 5.84 9.51
N LEU A 62 0.26 6.73 9.35
CA LEU A 62 -0.17 7.21 8.05
C LEU A 62 0.89 8.16 7.49
N ILE A 63 1.31 7.94 6.24
CA ILE A 63 2.32 8.79 5.58
C ILE A 63 1.74 9.54 4.37
N HIS A 64 0.84 8.91 3.61
CA HIS A 64 0.17 9.54 2.47
C HIS A 64 -1.26 9.01 2.34
N TYR A 65 -2.14 9.84 1.80
CA TYR A 65 -3.47 9.38 1.39
C TYR A 65 -4.00 10.14 0.17
N SER A 66 -5.08 9.64 -0.40
CA SER A 66 -5.75 10.19 -1.56
C SER A 66 -7.25 9.99 -1.39
N TYR A 67 -8.06 10.95 -1.85
CA TYR A 67 -9.53 10.86 -1.86
C TYR A 67 -10.10 10.51 -3.24
N GLY A 68 -9.25 10.21 -4.22
CA GLY A 68 -9.65 9.96 -5.61
C GLY A 68 -8.61 10.44 -6.61
N ILE A 69 -8.85 10.20 -7.89
CA ILE A 69 -7.93 10.54 -8.99
C ILE A 69 -7.49 12.01 -8.89
N ASN A 70 -6.20 12.26 -9.12
CA ASN A 70 -5.55 13.57 -9.06
C ASN A 70 -5.59 14.26 -7.68
N THR A 71 -5.87 13.51 -6.60
CA THR A 71 -5.73 14.00 -5.22
C THR A 71 -4.65 13.23 -4.48
N THR A 72 -3.80 13.94 -3.75
CA THR A 72 -2.74 13.37 -2.91
C THR A 72 -2.50 14.30 -1.75
N GLU A 73 -2.49 13.75 -0.54
CA GLU A 73 -2.26 14.47 0.70
C GLU A 73 -1.09 13.81 1.44
N GLU A 74 -0.26 14.66 2.02
CA GLU A 74 0.96 14.29 2.73
C GLU A 74 0.79 14.65 4.21
N VAL A 75 1.29 13.82 5.12
CA VAL A 75 1.29 14.08 6.57
C VAL A 75 2.74 14.19 7.04
N GLU A 76 3.05 14.89 8.14
CA GLU A 76 4.44 15.14 8.62
C GLU A 76 5.39 13.92 8.61
N ALA A 77 4.85 12.70 8.77
CA ALA A 77 5.61 11.44 8.77
C ALA A 77 6.08 10.95 7.38
N SER A 78 5.71 11.62 6.30
CA SER A 78 5.99 11.29 4.89
C SER A 78 7.41 11.53 4.39
N SER A 79 8.24 12.22 5.18
CA SER A 79 9.50 12.82 4.73
C SER A 79 10.36 11.88 3.87
N GLY A 80 10.72 12.34 2.68
CA GLY A 80 11.55 11.60 1.73
C GLY A 80 10.78 10.57 0.87
N SER A 81 9.46 10.71 0.78
CA SER A 81 8.61 9.90 -0.11
C SER A 81 7.54 10.73 -0.82
N THR A 82 7.15 10.30 -2.01
CA THR A 82 6.14 10.94 -2.86
C THR A 82 5.12 9.93 -3.35
N VAL A 83 3.91 10.38 -3.67
CA VAL A 83 2.83 9.53 -4.22
C VAL A 83 2.23 10.15 -5.48
N SER A 84 1.51 9.35 -6.24
CA SER A 84 0.67 9.86 -7.34
C SER A 84 -0.62 9.07 -7.45
N ARG A 85 -1.70 9.72 -7.92
CA ARG A 85 -3.01 9.11 -8.07
C ARG A 85 -3.57 9.33 -9.47
N ILE A 86 -2.88 8.81 -10.48
CA ILE A 86 -3.27 8.99 -11.90
C ILE A 86 -4.46 8.11 -12.28
N ARG A 87 -4.59 6.93 -11.67
CA ARG A 87 -5.68 5.97 -11.91
C ARG A 87 -6.34 5.60 -10.59
N LYS A 88 -7.65 5.31 -10.60
CA LYS A 88 -8.41 4.92 -9.39
C LYS A 88 -7.98 3.57 -8.83
N GLU A 89 -7.38 2.73 -9.65
CA GLU A 89 -6.93 1.41 -9.24
C GLU A 89 -5.57 1.50 -8.57
N HIS A 90 -4.75 2.54 -8.84
CA HIS A 90 -3.34 2.58 -8.47
C HIS A 90 -2.97 3.74 -7.54
N PHE A 91 -2.12 3.46 -6.56
CA PHE A 91 -1.54 4.48 -5.69
C PHE A 91 -0.08 4.15 -5.38
N PRO A 92 0.85 4.38 -6.33
CA PRO A 92 2.27 4.11 -6.10
C PRO A 92 2.89 5.07 -5.06
N LEU A 93 3.74 4.52 -4.20
CA LEU A 93 4.60 5.26 -3.26
C LEU A 93 6.05 5.20 -3.74
N THR A 94 6.68 6.35 -3.87
CA THR A 94 8.07 6.45 -4.30
C THR A 94 8.93 6.96 -3.16
N LEU A 95 9.90 6.16 -2.74
CA LEU A 95 10.95 6.56 -1.81
C LEU A 95 12.07 7.23 -2.61
N GLU A 96 12.32 8.51 -2.37
CA GLU A 96 13.22 9.32 -3.21
C GLU A 96 14.70 8.96 -3.03
N SER A 97 15.09 8.55 -1.83
CA SER A 97 16.46 8.18 -1.52
C SER A 97 16.51 7.20 -0.35
N THR A 98 16.77 5.93 -0.63
CA THR A 98 16.87 4.88 0.38
C THR A 98 17.93 5.20 1.42
N SER A 99 17.56 5.01 2.68
CA SER A 99 18.48 5.13 3.81
C SER A 99 18.16 4.04 4.83
N PRO A 100 19.10 3.68 5.72
CA PRO A 100 18.83 2.71 6.77
C PRO A 100 17.65 3.13 7.65
N SER A 101 17.45 4.44 7.85
CA SER A 101 16.32 5.01 8.59
C SER A 101 14.97 4.87 7.89
N GLN A 102 14.93 4.45 6.62
CA GLN A 102 13.71 4.14 5.86
C GLN A 102 13.42 2.63 5.77
N THR A 103 14.21 1.79 6.45
CA THR A 103 13.99 0.35 6.53
C THR A 103 12.78 0.07 7.43
N SER A 104 11.63 -0.12 6.78
CA SER A 104 10.34 -0.22 7.45
C SER A 104 9.39 -1.12 6.67
N LEU A 105 8.30 -1.53 7.31
CA LEU A 105 7.18 -2.15 6.61
C LEU A 105 6.27 -1.07 6.04
N TYR A 106 5.82 -1.25 4.80
CA TYR A 106 4.92 -0.32 4.12
C TYR A 106 3.63 -1.05 3.74
N PHE A 107 2.50 -0.49 4.17
CA PHE A 107 1.18 -1.08 3.96
C PHE A 107 0.31 -0.16 3.13
N CYS A 108 -0.34 -0.72 2.12
CA CYS A 108 -1.33 -0.01 1.34
C CYS A 108 -2.73 -0.46 1.77
N ALA A 109 -3.66 0.49 1.85
CA ALA A 109 -5.06 0.21 2.12
C ALA A 109 -5.96 1.10 1.26
N SER A 110 -7.24 0.75 1.17
CA SER A 110 -8.25 1.55 0.50
C SER A 110 -9.59 1.41 1.21
N ASN A 111 -10.47 2.41 1.08
CA ASN A 111 -11.85 2.32 1.54
C ASN A 111 -12.85 2.98 0.58
N GLU A 112 -14.09 2.51 0.64
CA GLU A 112 -15.22 3.20 0.01
C GLU A 112 -15.43 4.55 0.69
N SER A 113 -15.77 5.58 -0.08
CA SER A 113 -16.03 6.92 0.44
C SER A 113 -17.36 6.94 1.19
N THR A 114 -17.39 6.43 2.41
CA THR A 114 -18.42 6.74 3.39
C THR A 114 -17.77 7.01 4.75
N VAL A 115 -17.79 8.29 5.12
CA VAL A 115 -17.79 8.89 6.48
C VAL A 115 -16.72 9.98 6.66
N LEU A 116 -17.24 11.19 6.85
CA LEU A 116 -16.65 12.40 7.43
C LEU A 116 -15.40 12.09 8.30
N HIS A 117 -14.24 12.59 7.89
CA HIS A 117 -13.06 12.76 8.74
C HIS A 117 -13.46 13.71 9.89
N ARG A 118 -14.08 13.18 10.95
CA ARG A 118 -14.26 13.94 12.18
C ARG A 118 -12.84 14.08 12.74
N HIS A 119 -12.21 15.21 12.45
CA HIS A 119 -11.05 15.69 13.18
C HIS A 119 -11.31 15.43 14.67
N LEU A 120 -10.57 14.50 15.27
CA LEU A 120 -10.38 14.49 16.71
C LEU A 120 -9.54 15.73 16.99
N GLN A 121 -10.21 16.88 17.11
CA GLN A 121 -9.62 18.04 17.75
C GLN A 121 -9.36 17.65 19.21
N PRO A 122 -8.11 17.75 19.70
CA PRO A 122 -7.84 17.64 21.12
C PRO A 122 -8.59 18.75 21.86
N ALA A 123 -9.12 18.40 23.04
CA ALA A 123 -9.65 19.34 24.01
C ALA A 123 -8.56 20.30 24.52
#